data_AF-Z9JG59-F1
#
_entry.id   AF-Z9JG59-F1
#
_cell.length_a   1.000
_cell.length_b   1.000
_cell.length_c   1.000
_cell.angle_alpha   90.00
_cell.angle_beta   90.00
_cell.angle_gamma   90.00
#
_symmetry.space_group_name_H-M   'P 1'
#
loop_
_entity.id
_entity.type
_entity.pdbx_description
1 polymer ?
#
loop_
_entity_poly.entity_id
_entity_poly.type
_entity_poly.pdbx_seq_one_letter_code
_entity_poly.pdbx_strand_id
1 'polypeptide(L)' 'MAAPPQELLRPCEEPVLPRVATVRDVLEHALSWRVAYAHCAAQVRCLAAWTQAASRDQAWQPDGCGALEPE' A
#
# COMPACT_ATOMS: atom_id res chain seq x y z
N MET A 1 16.88 4.87 17.50
CA MET A 1 16.11 4.63 16.27
C MET A 1 14.66 5.00 16.54
N ALA A 2 14.09 5.89 15.74
CA ALA A 2 12.65 6.16 15.77
C ALA A 2 11.88 4.91 15.34
N ALA A 3 10.69 4.68 15.89
CA ALA A 3 9.80 3.64 15.39
C ALA A 3 9.19 4.07 14.04
N PRO A 4 8.94 3.15 13.11
CA PRO A 4 8.22 3.48 11.89
C PRO A 4 6.78 3.92 12.19
N PRO A 5 6.20 4.81 11.36
CA PRO A 5 4.76 5.04 11.36
C PRO A 5 4.01 3.71 11.22
N GLN A 6 3.02 3.48 12.09
CA GLN A 6 2.26 2.22 12.11
C GLN A 6 1.53 1.96 10.80
N GLU A 7 1.12 3.01 10.10
CA GLU A 7 0.49 2.94 8.77
C GLU A 7 1.39 2.27 7.71
N LEU A 8 2.71 2.41 7.82
CA LEU A 8 3.66 1.73 6.92
C LEU A 8 3.83 0.25 7.24
N LEU A 9 3.42 -0.17 8.45
CA LEU A 9 3.52 -1.55 8.92
C LEU A 9 2.22 -2.34 8.73
N ARG A 10 1.13 -1.69 8.30
CA ARG A 10 -0.11 -2.40 7.99
C ARG A 10 0.16 -3.44 6.89
N PRO A 11 -0.35 -4.68 7.02
CA PRO A 11 -0.24 -5.65 5.94
C PRO A 11 -0.92 -5.14 4.67
N CYS A 12 -0.41 -5.55 3.51
CA CYS A 12 -1.14 -5.34 2.26
C CYS A 12 -2.42 -6.17 2.28
N GLU A 13 -3.56 -5.52 2.05
CA GLU A 13 -4.86 -6.16 2.08
C GLU A 13 -5.20 -6.81 0.73
N GLU A 14 -5.73 -8.03 0.78
CA GLU A 14 -6.35 -8.66 -0.37
C GLU A 14 -7.70 -7.98 -0.67
N PRO A 15 -8.00 -7.65 -1.94
CA PRO A 15 -9.28 -7.04 -2.27
C PRO A 15 -10.43 -8.04 -2.04
N VAL A 16 -11.57 -7.53 -1.59
CA VAL A 16 -12.80 -8.35 -1.52
C VAL A 16 -13.30 -8.62 -2.94
N LEU A 17 -13.32 -9.90 -3.32
CA LEU A 17 -13.71 -10.31 -4.66
C LEU A 17 -15.13 -10.89 -4.66
N PRO A 18 -16.03 -10.43 -5.56
CA PRO A 18 -17.34 -11.05 -5.70
C PRO A 18 -17.25 -12.49 -6.23
N ARG A 19 -18.39 -13.19 -6.28
CA ARG A 19 -18.43 -14.52 -6.90
C ARG A 19 -18.32 -14.36 -8.42
N VAL A 20 -17.45 -15.16 -9.05
CA VAL A 20 -17.33 -15.19 -10.52
C VAL A 20 -18.51 -15.95 -11.13
N ALA A 21 -19.35 -15.26 -11.88
CA ALA A 21 -20.43 -15.82 -12.69
C ALA A 21 -20.31 -15.45 -14.18
N THR A 22 -19.57 -14.38 -14.48
CA THR A 22 -19.45 -13.78 -15.81
C THR A 22 -18.01 -13.38 -16.13
N VAL A 23 -17.75 -13.12 -17.42
CA VAL A 23 -16.46 -12.55 -17.87
C VAL A 23 -16.22 -11.17 -17.27
N ARG A 24 -17.29 -10.38 -17.04
CA ARG A 24 -17.20 -9.08 -16.39
C ARG A 24 -16.60 -9.22 -14.99
N ASP A 25 -17.03 -10.21 -14.21
CA ASP A 25 -16.53 -10.44 -12.86
C ASP A 25 -15.02 -10.76 -12.89
N VAL A 26 -14.57 -11.54 -13.87
CA VAL A 26 -13.13 -11.82 -14.07
C VAL A 26 -12.34 -10.53 -14.32
N LEU A 27 -12.87 -9.62 -15.16
CA LEU A 27 -12.23 -8.34 -15.44
C LEU A 27 -12.22 -7.43 -14.19
N GLU A 28 -13.33 -7.38 -13.46
CA GLU A 28 -13.44 -6.64 -12.20
C GLU A 28 -12.44 -7.17 -11.16
N HIS A 29 -12.29 -8.49 -11.03
CA HIS A 29 -11.29 -9.10 -10.14
C HIS A 29 -9.86 -8.70 -10.52
N ALA A 30 -9.52 -8.77 -11.81
CA ALA A 30 -8.19 -8.41 -12.28
C ALA A 30 -7.88 -6.92 -12.00
N LEU A 31 -8.87 -6.05 -12.16
CA LEU A 31 -8.74 -4.63 -11.84
C LEU A 31 -8.59 -4.39 -10.33
N SER A 32 -9.38 -5.05 -9.49
CA SER A 32 -9.28 -4.96 -8.02
C SER A 32 -7.90 -5.40 -7.54
N TRP A 33 -7.38 -6.51 -8.06
CA TRP A 33 -6.02 -6.95 -7.76
C TRP A 33 -4.97 -5.93 -8.19
N ARG A 34 -5.09 -5.38 -9.40
CA ARG A 34 -4.16 -4.35 -9.88
C ARG A 34 -4.10 -3.15 -8.95
N VAL A 35 -5.26 -2.70 -8.45
CA VAL A 35 -5.35 -1.59 -7.49
C VAL A 35 -4.71 -1.97 -6.15
N ALA A 36 -5.06 -3.12 -5.59
CA ALA A 36 -4.49 -3.59 -4.32
C ALA A 36 -2.96 -3.72 -4.38
N TYR A 37 -2.42 -4.29 -5.47
CA TYR A 37 -0.98 -4.37 -5.69
C TYR A 37 -0.33 -2.99 -5.82
N ALA A 38 -0.97 -2.03 -6.49
CA ALA A 38 -0.45 -0.68 -6.62
C ALA A 38 -0.35 0.02 -5.25
N HIS A 39 -1.38 -0.10 -4.41
CA HIS A 39 -1.36 0.42 -3.04
C HIS A 39 -0.25 -0.24 -2.20
N CYS A 40 -0.15 -1.57 -2.24
CA CYS A 40 0.91 -2.31 -1.54
C CYS A 40 2.31 -1.86 -1.99
N ALA A 41 2.54 -1.73 -3.30
CA ALA A 41 3.81 -1.27 -3.84
C ALA A 41 4.15 0.17 -3.45
N ALA A 42 3.16 1.05 -3.28
CA ALA A 42 3.36 2.39 -2.74
C ALA A 42 3.79 2.34 -1.26
N GLN A 43 3.09 1.55 -0.44
CA GLN A 43 3.39 1.39 0.98
C GLN A 43 4.81 0.82 1.21
N VAL A 44 5.21 -0.21 0.45
CA VAL A 44 6.56 -0.80 0.54
C VAL A 44 7.64 0.22 0.17
N ARG A 45 7.42 1.03 -0.89
CA ARG A 45 8.35 2.10 -1.26
C ARG A 45 8.51 3.12 -0.13
N CYS A 46 7.42 3.44 0.57
CA CYS A 46 7.43 4.36 1.69
C CYS A 46 8.11 3.80 2.94
N LEU A 47 7.90 2.52 3.24
CA LEU A 47 8.66 1.83 4.28
C LEU A 47 10.16 1.84 3.97
N ALA A 48 10.55 1.60 2.71
CA ALA A 48 11.95 1.67 2.28
C ALA A 48 12.53 3.10 2.38
N ALA A 49 11.76 4.12 2.03
CA ALA A 49 12.19 5.51 2.17
C ALA A 49 12.36 5.90 3.66
N TRP A 50 11.43 5.45 4.50
CA TRP A 50 11.52 5.64 5.95
C TRP A 50 12.74 4.95 6.55
N THR A 51 13.00 3.68 6.21
CA THR A 51 14.17 2.95 6.73
C THR A 51 15.47 3.61 6.29
N GLN A 52 15.53 4.13 5.05
CA GLN A 52 16.68 4.87 4.56
C GLN A 52 16.91 6.17 5.33
N ALA A 53 15.87 6.97 5.58
CA ALA A 53 15.96 8.20 6.36
C ALA A 53 16.37 7.90 7.82
N ALA A 54 15.75 6.89 8.44
CA ALA A 54 16.06 6.44 9.79
C ALA A 54 17.52 5.95 9.92
N SER A 55 18.06 5.27 8.91
CA SER A 55 19.47 4.84 8.90
C SER A 55 20.48 5.99 8.85
N ARG A 56 20.02 7.19 8.46
CA ARG A 56 20.84 8.40 8.32
C ARG A 56 20.52 9.45 9.39
N ASP A 57 19.71 9.10 10.40
CA ASP A 57 19.16 10.03 11.41
C ASP A 57 18.50 11.29 10.80
N GLN A 58 17.90 11.13 9.61
CA GLN A 58 17.20 12.19 8.90
C GLN A 58 15.69 12.17 9.21
N ALA A 59 15.07 13.35 9.21
CA ALA A 59 13.63 13.46 9.28
C ALA A 59 13.01 12.86 8.00
N TRP A 60 12.09 11.91 8.18
CA TRP A 60 11.30 11.35 7.08
C TRP A 60 10.06 12.22 6.83
N GLN A 61 9.73 12.42 5.56
CA GLN A 61 8.49 13.07 5.13
C GLN A 61 7.64 12.10 4.30
N PRO A 62 6.32 12.05 4.51
CA PRO A 62 5.42 11.10 3.85
C PRO A 62 5.04 11.52 2.40
N ASP A 63 5.79 12.42 1.77
CA ASP A 63 5.42 12.97 0.46
C ASP A 63 5.31 11.88 -0.60
N GLY A 64 4.11 11.72 -1.17
CA GLY A 64 3.82 10.69 -2.16
C GLY A 64 3.56 9.29 -1.59
N CYS A 65 3.49 9.15 -0.26
CA CYS A 65 3.12 7.91 0.42
C CYS A 65 1.61 7.69 0.55
N GLY A 66 0.82 8.64 0.03
CA GLY A 66 -0.62 8.68 0.16
C GLY A 66 -1.01 8.98 1.60
N ALA A 67 -1.93 9.91 1.80
CA ALA A 67 -2.92 9.62 2.82
C ALA A 67 -3.58 8.32 2.34
N LEU A 68 -3.48 7.24 3.11
CA LEU A 68 -4.35 6.08 2.95
C LEU A 68 -5.75 6.57 3.32
N GLU A 69 -6.35 7.43 2.49
CA GLU A 69 -7.69 7.94 2.73
C GLU A 69 -8.64 6.77 2.57
N PRO A 70 -9.40 6.41 3.61
CA PRO A 70 -10.54 5.53 3.44
C PRO A 70 -11.65 6.34 2.76
N GLU A 71 -12.09 5.89 1.57
CA GLU A 71 -13.43 6.23 1.07
C GLU A 71 -14.51 5.57 1.94
#